data_AF-A0A3N5L385-F1
#
_entry.id   AF-A0A3N5L385-F1
#
_cell.length_a   1.000
_cell.length_b   1.000
_cell.length_c   1.000
_cell.angle_alpha   90.00
_cell.angle_beta   90.00
_cell.angle_gamma   90.00
#
_symmetry.space_group_name_H-M   'P 1'
#
loop_
_entity.id
_entity.type
_entity.pdbx_description
1 polymer ?
#
loop_
_entity_poly.entity_id
_entity_poly.type
_entity_poly.pdbx_seq_one_letter_code
_entity_poly.pdbx_strand_id
1 'polypeptide(L)'
;KVLNRSVPHQNVPVTDEESIAASRSLARSEGIFCGISAGGTFAAALKVAQSAPAGSVILAMLPDTGERYMSTPLFEGIAEGSDPEP
;
A
#
# COMPACT_ATOMS: atom_id res chain seq x y z
N LYS A 1 21.87 -17.11 -2.60
CA LYS A 1 20.45 -16.71 -2.73
C LYS A 1 19.80 -16.86 -1.36
N VAL A 2 19.09 -15.85 -0.85
CA VAL A 2 18.52 -15.85 0.52
C VAL A 2 17.02 -16.19 0.58
N LEU A 3 16.30 -16.18 -0.55
CA LEU A 3 14.88 -16.50 -0.62
C LEU A 3 14.62 -18.01 -0.64
N ASN A 4 13.87 -18.51 0.35
CA ASN A 4 13.31 -19.87 0.34
C ASN A 4 11.90 -19.87 -0.31
N ARG A 5 11.77 -20.53 -1.46
CA ARG A 5 10.50 -20.59 -2.23
C ARG A 5 9.46 -21.57 -1.68
N SER A 6 9.81 -22.41 -0.70
CA SER A 6 8.86 -23.35 -0.11
C SER A 6 8.00 -22.73 1.01
N VAL A 7 8.31 -21.52 1.46
CA VAL A 7 7.62 -20.84 2.57
C VAL A 7 6.33 -20.13 2.11
N PRO A 8 6.31 -19.38 0.98
CA PRO A 8 5.09 -18.73 0.54
C PRO A 8 4.03 -19.76 0.12
N HIS A 9 2.84 -19.69 0.73
CA HIS A 9 1.71 -20.57 0.39
C HIS A 9 0.89 -20.07 -0.80
N GLN A 10 0.86 -18.74 -1.00
CA GLN A 10 0.09 -18.07 -2.04
C GLN A 10 0.88 -16.88 -2.57
N ASN A 11 0.86 -16.69 -3.90
CA ASN A 11 1.34 -15.48 -4.54
C ASN A 11 0.13 -14.63 -4.94
N VAL A 12 0.04 -13.40 -4.43
CA VAL A 12 -1.04 -12.46 -4.74
C VAL A 12 -0.47 -11.30 -5.55
N PRO A 13 -0.69 -11.26 -6.87
CA PRO A 13 -0.22 -10.15 -7.69
C PRO A 13 -1.02 -8.88 -7.39
N VAL A 14 -0.31 -7.76 -7.34
CA VAL A 14 -0.87 -6.41 -7.24
C VAL A 14 -0.23 -5.55 -8.32
N THR A 15 -1.03 -4.64 -8.86
CA THR A 15 -0.58 -3.65 -9.83
C THR A 15 0.06 -2.44 -9.13
N ASP A 16 0.79 -1.63 -9.89
CA ASP A 16 1.36 -0.39 -9.37
C ASP A 16 0.25 0.59 -8.97
N GLU A 17 -0.83 0.66 -9.75
CA GLU A 17 -2.00 1.49 -9.47
C GLU A 17 -2.68 1.09 -8.15
N GLU A 18 -2.89 -0.22 -7.91
CA GLU A 18 -3.44 -0.72 -6.65
C GLU A 18 -2.53 -0.37 -5.46
N SER A 19 -1.21 -0.49 -5.66
CA SER A 19 -0.22 -0.21 -4.63
C SER A 19 -0.20 1.28 -4.25
N ILE A 20 -0.21 2.17 -5.25
CA ILE A 20 -0.27 3.63 -5.06
C ILE A 20 -1.59 4.03 -4.39
N ALA A 21 -2.72 3.50 -4.88
CA ALA A 21 -4.04 3.80 -4.32
C ALA A 21 -4.14 3.37 -2.85
N ALA A 22 -3.64 2.18 -2.51
CA ALA A 22 -3.64 1.67 -1.14
C ALA A 22 -2.73 2.49 -0.21
N SER A 23 -1.52 2.86 -0.65
CA SER A 23 -0.63 3.73 0.13
C SER A 23 -1.28 5.10 0.40
N ARG A 24 -1.90 5.73 -0.61
CA ARG A 24 -2.65 6.98 -0.44
C ARG A 24 -3.85 6.82 0.51
N SER A 25 -4.56 5.70 0.42
CA SER A 25 -5.69 5.40 1.30
C SER A 25 -5.26 5.26 2.76
N LEU A 26 -4.16 4.56 3.03
CA LEU A 26 -3.56 4.45 4.37
C LEU A 26 -3.22 5.82 4.95
N ALA A 27 -2.62 6.70 4.16
CA ALA A 27 -2.27 8.05 4.61
C ALA A 27 -3.53 8.89 4.91
N ARG A 28 -4.55 8.84 4.04
CA ARG A 28 -5.76 9.66 4.15
C ARG A 28 -6.74 9.18 5.23
N SER A 29 -6.91 7.87 5.36
CA SER A 29 -7.95 7.27 6.21
C SER A 29 -7.41 6.86 7.58
N GLU A 30 -6.16 6.42 7.66
CA GLU A 30 -5.55 5.86 8.88
C GLU A 30 -4.39 6.70 9.42
N GLY A 31 -3.97 7.76 8.71
CA GLY A 31 -2.82 8.58 9.10
C GLY A 31 -1.46 7.86 8.99
N ILE A 32 -1.40 6.73 8.27
CA ILE A 32 -0.18 5.95 8.10
C ILE A 32 0.49 6.33 6.78
N PHE A 33 1.57 7.12 6.87
CA PHE A 33 2.30 7.60 5.70
C PHE A 33 3.46 6.67 5.30
N CYS A 34 3.23 5.81 4.31
CA CYS A 34 4.16 4.75 3.90
C CYS A 34 4.42 4.73 2.38
N GLY A 35 5.47 4.02 1.96
CA GLY A 35 5.85 3.89 0.56
C GLY A 35 4.91 3.08 -0.34
N ILE A 36 5.26 2.98 -1.62
CA ILE A 36 4.46 2.24 -2.63
C ILE A 36 4.42 0.74 -2.32
N SER A 37 5.55 0.14 -1.91
CA SER A 37 5.60 -1.30 -1.58
C SER A 37 4.74 -1.66 -0.37
N ALA A 38 4.66 -0.77 0.62
CA ALA A 38 3.76 -0.88 1.75
C ALA A 38 2.29 -0.91 1.28
N GLY A 39 1.91 0.01 0.38
CA GLY A 39 0.61 -0.01 -0.28
C GLY A 39 0.34 -1.32 -1.04
N GLY A 40 1.34 -1.87 -1.72
CA GLY A 40 1.23 -3.15 -2.41
C GLY A 40 0.96 -4.34 -1.49
N THR A 41 1.67 -4.43 -0.35
CA THR A 41 1.39 -5.48 0.65
C THR A 41 0.00 -5.32 1.25
N PHE A 42 -0.44 -4.09 1.49
CA PHE A 42 -1.77 -3.81 2.06
C PHE A 42 -2.88 -4.11 1.04
N ALA A 43 -2.70 -3.77 -0.23
CA ALA A 43 -3.61 -4.14 -1.31
C ALA A 43 -3.74 -5.67 -1.43
N ALA A 44 -2.62 -6.40 -1.37
CA ALA A 44 -2.63 -7.86 -1.36
C ALA A 44 -3.36 -8.42 -0.13
N ALA A 45 -3.14 -7.84 1.05
CA ALA A 45 -3.83 -8.21 2.28
C ALA A 45 -5.36 -7.99 2.18
N LEU A 46 -5.80 -6.88 1.59
CA LEU A 46 -7.23 -6.61 1.34
C LEU A 46 -7.84 -7.63 0.37
N LYS A 47 -7.12 -8.05 -0.68
CA LYS A 47 -7.56 -9.12 -1.59
C LYS A 47 -7.72 -10.45 -0.86
N VAL A 48 -6.78 -10.80 0.03
CA VAL A 48 -6.89 -12.01 0.87
C VAL A 48 -8.06 -11.90 1.85
N ALA A 49 -8.28 -10.72 2.43
CA ALA A 49 -9.37 -10.48 3.38
C ALA A 49 -10.77 -10.70 2.77
N GLN A 50 -10.96 -10.41 1.48
CA GLN A 50 -12.25 -10.57 0.80
C GLN A 50 -12.81 -12.00 0.84
N SER A 51 -11.95 -13.02 0.89
CA SER A 51 -12.34 -14.43 0.96
C SER A 51 -11.99 -15.10 2.29
N ALA A 52 -11.45 -14.35 3.25
CA ALA A 52 -11.09 -14.87 4.55
C ALA A 52 -12.34 -15.18 5.39
N PRO A 53 -12.34 -16.26 6.18
CA PRO A 53 -13.41 -16.53 7.14
C PRO A 53 -13.64 -15.36 8.10
N ALA A 54 -14.88 -15.15 8.54
CA ALA A 54 -15.20 -14.11 9.52
C ALA A 54 -14.38 -14.30 10.81
N GLY A 55 -13.83 -13.19 11.33
CA GLY A 55 -12.95 -13.20 12.50
C GLY A 55 -11.47 -13.49 12.19
N SER A 56 -11.10 -13.70 10.93
CA SER A 56 -9.68 -13.83 10.54
C SER A 56 -8.89 -12.55 10.82
N VAL A 57 -7.63 -12.71 11.22
CA VAL A 57 -6.68 -11.61 11.43
C VAL A 57 -5.57 -11.70 10.38
N ILE A 58 -5.32 -10.59 9.69
CA ILE A 58 -4.32 -10.50 8.62
C ILE A 58 -3.32 -9.40 8.99
N LEU A 59 -2.03 -9.72 8.86
CA LEU A 59 -0.92 -8.78 9.07
C LEU A 59 -0.28 -8.43 7.72
N ALA A 60 -0.13 -7.13 7.45
CA ALA A 60 0.62 -6.61 6.32
C ALA A 60 1.88 -5.89 6.80
N MET A 61 3.00 -6.08 6.10
CA MET A 61 4.27 -5.42 6.41
C MET A 61 4.38 -4.10 5.66
N LEU A 62 4.60 -2.99 6.37
CA LEU A 62 4.83 -1.68 5.74
C LEU A 62 6.34 -1.37 5.78
N PRO A 63 7.09 -1.53 4.67
CA PRO A 63 8.55 -1.60 4.76
C PRO A 63 9.24 -0.28 5.06
N ASP A 64 8.71 0.84 4.57
CA ASP A 64 9.30 2.17 4.73
C ASP A 64 8.28 3.33 4.76
N THR A 65 8.78 4.49 5.17
CA THR A 65 8.04 5.75 5.26
C THR A 65 7.77 6.35 3.87
N GLY A 66 6.69 7.11 3.76
CA GLY A 66 6.31 7.77 2.49
C GLY A 66 7.23 8.94 2.09
N GLU A 67 8.08 9.44 3.00
CA GLU A 67 8.91 10.66 2.77
C GLU A 67 9.84 10.53 1.55
N ARG A 68 10.29 9.31 1.27
CA ARG A 68 11.21 9.01 0.16
C ARG A 68 10.54 9.05 -1.21
N TYR A 69 9.21 9.20 -1.24
CA TYR A 69 8.38 9.06 -2.42
C TYR A 69 7.79 10.38 -2.93
N MET A 70 8.14 11.52 -2.32
CA MET A 70 7.59 12.84 -2.68
C MET A 70 7.80 13.23 -4.15
N SER A 71 8.86 12.73 -4.80
CA SER A 71 9.16 12.98 -6.21
C SER A 71 8.76 11.83 -7.14
N THR A 72 7.88 10.93 -6.70
CA THR A 72 7.49 9.71 -7.43
C THR A 72 6.00 9.75 -7.81
N PRO A 73 5.50 8.81 -8.62
CA PRO A 73 4.07 8.72 -8.93
C PRO A 73 3.14 8.65 -7.72
N LEU A 74 3.64 8.29 -6.53
CA LEU A 74 2.87 8.35 -5.29
C LEU A 74 2.31 9.76 -5.02
N PHE A 75 2.98 10.82 -5.47
CA PHE A 75 2.57 12.22 -5.30
C PHE A 75 2.02 12.87 -6.57
N GLU A 76 1.92 12.12 -7.68
CA GLU A 76 1.38 12.66 -8.93
C GLU A 76 -0.07 13.14 -8.79
N GLY A 77 -0.36 14.34 -9.28
CA GLY A 77 -1.68 14.97 -9.19
C GLY A 77 -1.97 15.65 -7.85
N ILE A 78 -1.01 15.72 -6.92
CA ILE A 78 -1.11 16.55 -5.72
C ILE A 78 -0.64 17.97 -6.09
N ALA A 79 -1.48 18.97 -5.86
CA ALA A 79 -1.14 20.37 -6.11
C ALA A 79 -0.11 20.86 -5.07
N GLU A 80 0.94 21.55 -5.52
CA GLU A 80 1.92 22.20 -4.65
C GLU A 80 1.48 23.59 -4.18
N GLY A 81 0.48 24.17 -4.87
CA GLY A 81 -0.06 25.49 -4.59
C GLY A 81 -1.14 25.49 -3.53
N SER A 82 -1.59 26.69 -3.15
CA SER A 82 -2.78 26.86 -2.33
C SER A 82 -4.01 26.37 -3.08
N ASP A 83 -4.98 25.84 -2.32
CA ASP A 83 -6.31 25.58 -2.86
C ASP A 83 -6.90 26.89 -3.39
N PRO A 84 -7.63 26.86 -4.53
CA PRO A 84 -8.29 28.05 -5.03
C PRO A 84 -9.22 28.62 -3.96
N GLU A 85 -9.20 29.94 -3.79
CA GLU A 85 -10.15 30.60 -2.91
C GLU A 85 -11.59 30.37 -3.41
N PRO A 86 -12.56 30.16 -2.51
CA PRO A 86 -13.94 29.83 -2.85
C PRO A 86 -14.69 30.94 -3.59
#